data_AF-A0A662KHB1-F1
#
_entry.id   AF-A0A662KHB1-F1
#
_cell.length_a   1.000
_cell.length_b   1.000
_cell.length_c   1.000
_cell.angle_alpha   90.00
_cell.angle_beta   90.00
_cell.angle_gamma   90.00
#
_symmetry.space_group_name_H-M   'P 1'
#
loop_
_entity.id
_entity.type
_entity.pdbx_description
1 polymer ?
#
loop_
_entity_poly.entity_id
_entity_poly.type
_entity_poly.pdbx_seq_one_letter_code
_entity_poly.pdbx_strand_id
1 'polypeptide(L)' 'MMKKIVDICNEREIYVEASLERFVKCALGICGQCVIGKGLRVCTDGPVFDGKTLAGCADFGVFRRDESGKKIYFHE' A
#
# COMPACT_ATOMS: atom_id res chain seq x y z
N MET A 1 3.39 -3.49 -9.92
CA MET A 1 3.79 -2.34 -10.77
C MET A 1 4.26 -1.15 -9.94
N MET A 2 3.44 -0.55 -9.06
CA MET A 2 3.81 0.68 -8.34
C MET A 2 5.09 0.58 -7.49
N LYS A 3 5.33 -0.56 -6.84
CA LYS A 3 6.54 -0.77 -6.03
C LYS A 3 7.83 -0.44 -6.79
N LYS A 4 7.99 -0.97 -8.00
CA LYS A 4 9.20 -0.75 -8.82
C LYS A 4 9.41 0.73 -9.15
N ILE A 5 8.33 1.48 -9.42
CA ILE A 5 8.42 2.92 -9.71
C ILE A 5 8.84 3.68 -8.45
N VAL A 6 8.19 3.40 -7.31
CA VAL A 6 8.52 4.05 -6.03
C VAL A 6 9.95 3.74 -5.61
N ASP A 7 10.41 2.50 -5.76
CA ASP A 7 11.78 2.08 -5.48
C ASP A 7 12.78 2.88 -6.33
N ILE A 8 12.59 2.95 -7.65
CA ILE A 8 13.45 3.72 -8.57
C ILE A 8 13.46 5.21 -8.22
N CYS A 9 12.31 5.79 -7.91
CA CYS A 9 12.22 7.19 -7.51
C CYS A 9 12.98 7.45 -6.21
N ASN A 10 12.80 6.60 -5.20
CA ASN A 10 13.50 6.70 -3.92
C ASN A 10 15.02 6.55 -4.09
N GLU A 11 15.49 5.58 -4.88
CA GLU A 11 16.90 5.36 -5.20
C GLU A 11 17.55 6.58 -5.88
N ARG A 12 16.77 7.32 -6.68
CA ARG A 12 17.22 8.52 -7.40
C ARG A 12 16.94 9.83 -6.66
N GLU A 13 16.47 9.74 -5.41
CA GLU A 13 16.08 10.90 -4.60
C GLU A 13 15.01 11.80 -5.27
N ILE A 14 14.16 11.20 -6.10
CA ILE A 14 13.04 11.88 -6.77
C ILE A 14 11.80 11.75 -5.88
N TYR A 15 11.18 12.89 -5.55
CA TYR A 15 9.90 12.88 -4.83
C TYR A 15 8.83 12.13 -5.64
N VAL A 16 8.13 11.22 -4.98
CA VAL A 16 7.08 10.41 -5.58
C VAL A 16 5.93 10.24 -4.61
N GLU A 17 4.73 10.29 -5.15
CA GLU A 17 3.49 9.92 -4.47
C GLU A 17 2.82 8.78 -5.25
N ALA A 18 2.17 7.90 -4.52
CA ALA A 18 1.51 6.73 -5.07
C ALA A 18 0.13 6.58 -4.45
N SER A 19 -0.91 6.64 -5.29
CA SER A 19 -2.28 6.28 -4.93
C SER A 19 -2.42 4.77 -4.87
N LEU A 20 -2.69 4.24 -3.69
CA LEU A 20 -2.79 2.80 -3.46
C LEU A 20 -4.21 2.29 -3.66
N GLU A 21 -4.31 1.20 -4.42
CA GLU A 21 -5.50 0.39 -4.50
C GLU A 21 -5.35 -0.84 -3.59
N ARG A 22 -6.27 -0.98 -2.64
CA ARG A 22 -6.46 -2.19 -1.83
C ARG A 22 -7.94 -2.52 -1.74
N PHE A 23 -8.26 -3.75 -1.39
CA PHE A 23 -9.65 -4.11 -1.09
C PHE A 23 -10.13 -3.31 0.12
N VAL A 24 -11.05 -2.37 -0.12
CA VAL A 24 -11.69 -1.56 0.91
C VAL A 24 -13.06 -2.17 1.19
N LYS A 25 -13.22 -2.78 2.37
CA LYS A 25 -14.50 -3.37 2.78
C LYS A 25 -15.43 -2.36 3.43
N CYS A 26 -14.97 -1.72 4.51
CA CYS A 26 -15.83 -0.82 5.30
C CYS A 26 -15.73 0.65 4.90
N ALA A 27 -14.64 1.10 4.29
CA ALA A 27 -14.29 2.51 4.02
C ALA A 27 -14.26 3.47 5.24
N LEU A 28 -14.66 3.03 6.44
CA LEU A 28 -14.74 3.84 7.66
C LEU A 28 -13.55 3.65 8.62
N GLY A 29 -12.50 2.93 8.21
CA GLY A 29 -11.28 2.74 9.02
C GLY A 29 -11.38 1.73 10.19
N ILE A 30 -12.46 0.95 10.27
CA ILE A 30 -12.74 0.03 11.40
C ILE A 30 -12.37 -1.44 11.12
N CYS A 31 -12.40 -1.91 9.87
CA CYS A 31 -12.21 -3.34 9.56
C CYS A 31 -10.75 -3.76 9.34
N GLY A 32 -9.84 -2.81 9.09
CA GLY A 32 -8.43 -3.09 8.86
C GLY A 32 -8.07 -3.80 7.54
N GLN A 33 -9.04 -4.13 6.66
CA GLN A 33 -8.76 -4.93 5.47
C GLN A 33 -7.84 -4.21 4.46
N CYS A 34 -7.97 -2.88 4.38
CA CYS A 34 -7.13 -2.03 3.55
C CYS A 34 -5.84 -1.57 4.24
N VAL A 35 -5.47 -2.14 5.40
CA VAL A 35 -4.24 -1.76 6.13
C VAL A 35 -3.01 -2.13 5.32
N ILE A 36 -2.04 -1.21 5.26
CA ILE A 36 -0.67 -1.34 4.75
C ILE A 36 0.34 -0.98 5.84
N GLY A 37 1.52 -1.60 5.78
CA GLY A 37 2.61 -1.37 6.73
C GLY A 37 2.21 -1.68 8.17
N LYS A 38 2.54 -0.77 9.08
CA LYS A 38 2.31 -0.90 10.53
C LYS A 38 0.97 -0.35 11.01
N GLY A 39 -0.04 -0.29 10.14
CA GLY A 39 -1.40 0.13 10.54
C GLY A 39 -2.00 1.26 9.71
N LEU A 40 -1.31 1.76 8.68
CA LEU A 40 -1.86 2.78 7.78
C LEU A 40 -3.05 2.20 7.01
N ARG A 41 -4.19 2.86 7.03
CA ARG A 41 -5.43 2.42 6.38
C ARG A 41 -5.63 3.22 5.11
N VAL A 42 -5.60 2.57 3.95
CA VAL A 42 -5.78 3.23 2.65
C VAL A 42 -7.08 4.06 2.60
N CYS A 43 -8.16 3.62 3.27
CA CYS A 43 -9.45 4.32 3.22
C CYS A 43 -9.55 5.59 4.11
N THR A 44 -8.66 5.79 5.08
CA THR A 44 -8.71 6.97 5.98
C THR A 44 -7.41 7.76 6.00
N ASP A 45 -6.28 7.06 5.92
CA ASP A 45 -4.93 7.62 6.00
C ASP A 45 -4.33 7.80 4.60
N GLY A 46 -4.94 7.21 3.57
CA GLY A 46 -4.57 7.33 2.16
C GLY A 46 -5.65 8.04 1.32
N PRO A 47 -5.84 7.68 0.04
CA PRO A 47 -5.18 6.59 -0.70
C PRO A 47 -3.78 6.93 -1.20
N VAL A 48 -3.42 8.22 -1.20
CA VAL A 48 -2.12 8.71 -1.68
C VAL A 48 -1.11 8.73 -0.55
N PHE A 49 0.05 8.10 -0.75
CA PHE A 49 1.16 8.09 0.19
C PHE A 49 2.46 8.47 -0.52
N ASP A 50 3.37 9.13 0.20
CA ASP A 50 4.70 9.46 -0.32
C ASP A 50 5.63 8.24 -0.35
N GLY A 51 6.65 8.31 -1.20
CA GLY A 51 7.63 7.24 -1.41
C GLY A 51 8.39 6.82 -0.16
N LYS A 52 8.66 7.73 0.80
CA LYS A 52 9.38 7.40 2.05
C LYS A 52 8.48 6.60 2.98
N THR A 53 7.22 7.00 3.11
CA THR A 53 6.21 6.24 3.86
C THR A 53 6.05 4.82 3.30
N LEU A 54 5.98 4.68 1.98
CA LEU A 54 5.83 3.39 1.32
C LEU A 54 7.08 2.51 1.41
N ALA A 55 8.28 3.09 1.41
CA ALA A 55 9.53 2.35 1.62
C ALA A 55 9.59 1.67 3.01
N GLY A 56 8.92 2.25 4.02
CA GLY A 56 8.78 1.65 5.35
C GLY A 56 7.72 0.55 5.46
N CYS A 57 6.92 0.33 4.42
CA CYS A 57 5.82 -0.64 4.42
C CYS A 57 6.26 -1.99 3.83
N ALA A 58 6.62 -2.94 4.70
CA ALA A 58 7.13 -4.25 4.28
C ALA A 58 6.18 -5.08 3.40
N ASP A 59 4.88 -4.80 3.40
CA ASP A 59 3.88 -5.47 2.57
C ASP A 59 3.57 -4.71 1.26
N PHE A 60 4.15 -3.52 1.04
CA PHE A 60 3.94 -2.76 -0.19
C PHE A 60 4.52 -3.52 -1.40
N GLY A 61 3.64 -3.83 -2.36
CA GLY A 61 4.00 -4.59 -3.55
C GLY A 61 4.37 -6.06 -3.32
N VAL A 62 4.11 -6.62 -2.13
CA VAL A 62 4.34 -8.04 -1.81
C VAL A 62 3.05 -8.85 -1.91
N PHE A 63 1.97 -8.35 -1.30
CA PHE A 63 0.66 -9.00 -1.37
C PHE A 63 -0.47 -7.97 -1.28
N ARG A 64 -1.67 -8.40 -1.67
CA ARG A 64 -2.93 -7.74 -1.34
C ARG A 64 -3.81 -8.66 -0.50
N ARG A 65 -4.88 -8.14 0.09
CA ARG A 65 -5.96 -8.96 0.64
C ARG A 65 -7.10 -9.09 -0.38
N ASP A 66 -7.74 -10.25 -0.43
CA ASP A 66 -9.00 -10.43 -1.16
C ASP A 66 -10.21 -10.03 -0.29
N GLU A 67 -11.42 -10.31 -0.79
CA GLU A 67 -12.69 -10.02 -0.11
C GLU A 67 -12.88 -10.72 1.23
N SER A 68 -12.29 -11.91 1.40
CA SER A 68 -12.29 -12.68 2.66
C SER A 68 -11.23 -12.19 3.65
N GLY A 69 -10.30 -11.35 3.19
CA GLY A 69 -9.15 -10.88 3.97
C GLY A 69 -7.91 -11.77 3.82
N LYS A 70 -7.97 -12.83 3.00
CA LYS A 70 -6.84 -13.73 2.73
C LYS A 70 -5.77 -12.98 1.94
N LYS A 71 -4.50 -13.22 2.28
CA LYS A 71 -3.35 -12.66 1.55
C LYS A 71 -3.19 -13.36 0.20
N ILE A 72 -3.14 -12.56 -0.85
CA ILE A 72 -2.85 -12.95 -2.23
C ILE A 72 -1.53 -12.29 -2.59
N TYR A 73 -0.48 -13.10 -2.65
CA TYR A 73 0.87 -12.65 -3.01
C TYR A 73 0.92 -12.33 -4.49
N PHE A 74 1.61 -11.26 -4.85
CA PHE A 74 1.87 -10.96 -6.25
C PHE A 74 2.94 -11.95 -6.74
N HIS A 75 2.67 -12.65 -7.83
CA HIS A 75 3.68 -13.42 -8.53
C HIS A 75 4.61 -12.45 -9.27
N GLU A 76 5.92 -12.66 -9.17
CA GLU A 76 6.91 -11.92 -9.99
C GLU A 76 6.86 -12.33 -11.46
#